data_AF-A0A354SGI3-F1
#
_entry.id   AF-A0A354SGI3-F1
#
_cell.length_a   1.000
_cell.length_b   1.000
_cell.length_c   1.000
_cell.angle_alpha   90.00
_cell.angle_beta   90.00
_cell.angle_gamma   90.00
#
_symmetry.space_group_name_H-M   'P 1'
#
loop_
_entity.id
_entity.type
_entity.pdbx_description
1 polymer ?
#
loop_
_entity_poly.entity_id
_entity_poly.type
_entity_poly.pdbx_seq_one_letter_code
_entity_poly.pdbx_strand_id
1 'polypeptide(L)'
;MILLGYFLLWPLPISPVAWNAPGWPGYIGPHAVNTKLSHLNIISLGREEGPEHIVIGKDGKLYTSVGSGNILRMNPDGSGQETFIHTGGRVLGFDFDASGNLIAADAAKGLLAVNP
;
A
#
# COMPACT_ATOMS: atom_id res chain seq x y z
N MET A 1 17.10 -36.72 -20.68
CA MET A 1 18.55 -36.56 -20.36
C MET A 1 19.11 -35.20 -20.77
N ILE A 2 18.74 -34.64 -21.94
CA ILE A 2 19.22 -33.32 -22.41
C ILE A 2 18.91 -32.17 -21.42
N LEU A 3 17.69 -32.13 -20.87
CA LEU A 3 17.29 -31.10 -19.89
C LEU A 3 18.14 -31.12 -18.61
N LEU A 4 18.53 -32.33 -18.16
CA LEU A 4 19.34 -32.51 -16.97
C LEU A 4 20.78 -32.01 -17.19
N GLY A 5 21.33 -32.25 -18.39
CA GLY A 5 22.65 -31.74 -18.79
C GLY A 5 22.69 -30.22 -18.85
N TYR A 6 21.62 -29.57 -19.33
CA TYR A 6 21.49 -28.11 -19.32
C TYR A 6 21.59 -27.53 -17.90
N PHE A 7 20.83 -28.06 -16.93
CA PHE A 7 20.88 -27.53 -15.55
C PHE A 7 22.22 -27.77 -14.83
N LEU A 8 22.97 -28.80 -15.20
CA LEU A 8 24.22 -29.15 -14.53
C LEU A 8 25.46 -28.53 -15.18
N LEU A 9 25.41 -28.25 -16.48
CA LEU A 9 26.60 -27.89 -17.27
C LEU A 9 26.47 -26.54 -17.98
N TRP A 10 25.27 -25.96 -18.07
CA TRP A 10 25.14 -24.65 -18.67
C TRP A 10 25.78 -23.60 -17.73
N PRO A 11 26.76 -22.83 -18.21
CA PRO A 11 27.45 -21.87 -17.38
C PRO A 11 26.45 -20.83 -16.88
N LEU A 12 26.28 -20.75 -15.57
CA LEU A 12 25.58 -19.65 -14.94
C LEU A 12 26.56 -18.46 -14.92
N PRO A 13 26.29 -17.34 -15.61
CA PRO A 13 27.20 -16.19 -15.67
C PRO A 13 27.25 -15.39 -14.35
N ILE A 14 26.71 -15.96 -13.26
CA ILE A 14 26.58 -15.35 -11.95
C ILE A 14 27.22 -16.30 -10.94
N SER A 15 28.19 -15.80 -10.17
CA SER A 15 28.72 -16.48 -9.00
C SER A 15 27.98 -15.98 -7.76
N PRO A 16 27.00 -16.72 -7.21
CA PRO A 16 26.30 -16.28 -6.02
C PRO A 16 27.30 -16.20 -4.86
N VAL A 17 27.37 -15.02 -4.24
CA VAL A 17 28.15 -14.80 -3.02
C VAL A 17 27.19 -14.58 -1.87
N ALA A 18 27.46 -15.22 -0.74
CA ALA A 18 26.71 -14.95 0.48
C ALA A 18 26.98 -13.50 0.91
N TRP A 19 25.92 -12.71 1.04
CA TRP A 19 26.04 -11.41 1.68
C TRP A 19 26.31 -11.63 3.17
N ASN A 20 27.46 -11.15 3.64
CA ASN A 20 27.76 -11.10 5.06
C ASN A 20 27.32 -9.74 5.59
N ALA A 21 26.11 -9.70 6.15
CA ALA A 21 25.54 -8.48 6.68
C ALA A 21 26.46 -7.91 7.78
N PRO A 22 26.78 -6.60 7.75
CA PRO A 22 27.47 -5.98 8.87
C PRO A 22 26.60 -6.13 10.13
N GLY A 23 27.25 -6.20 11.29
CA GLY A 23 26.53 -6.19 12.57
C GLY A 23 25.65 -4.93 12.66
N TRP A 24 24.45 -5.09 13.23
CA TRP A 24 23.54 -3.96 13.42
C TRP A 24 24.20 -2.89 14.30
N PRO A 25 24.43 -1.66 13.79
CA PRO A 25 25.15 -0.61 14.53
C PRO A 25 24.29 0.06 15.62
N GLY A 26 23.05 -0.39 15.82
CA GLY A 26 22.09 0.25 16.72
C GLY A 26 21.31 1.39 16.06
N TYR A 27 20.59 2.14 16.89
CA TYR A 27 19.80 3.30 16.48
C TYR A 27 20.68 4.56 16.36
N ILE A 28 21.42 4.68 15.26
CA ILE A 28 22.29 5.83 14.95
C ILE A 28 21.93 6.47 13.60
N GLY A 29 22.39 7.71 13.38
CA GLY A 29 22.20 8.43 12.12
C GLY A 29 20.72 8.56 11.74
N PRO A 30 20.30 8.17 10.52
CA PRO A 30 18.89 8.17 10.11
C PRO A 30 17.96 7.33 11.01
N HIS A 31 18.50 6.36 11.74
CA HIS A 31 17.75 5.49 12.65
C HIS A 31 17.83 5.94 14.11
N ALA A 32 18.39 7.12 14.41
CA ALA A 32 18.43 7.63 15.77
C ALA A 32 17.03 7.67 16.40
N VAL A 33 16.94 7.25 17.67
CA VAL A 33 15.69 7.28 18.44
C VAL A 33 15.13 8.70 18.45
N ASN A 34 13.85 8.84 18.15
CA ASN A 34 13.15 10.12 18.19
C ASN A 34 11.67 9.93 18.58
N THR A 35 11.04 11.03 18.98
CA THR A 35 9.64 11.06 19.44
C THR A 35 8.73 11.82 18.46
N LYS A 36 9.10 11.96 17.18
CA LYS A 36 8.31 12.75 16.22
C LYS A 36 6.86 12.26 16.07
N LEU A 37 6.63 10.98 16.33
CA LEU A 37 5.31 10.35 16.30
C LEU A 37 4.70 10.13 17.71
N SER A 38 5.17 10.83 18.75
CA SER A 38 4.59 10.70 20.10
C SER A 38 3.21 11.37 20.26
N HIS A 39 2.82 12.23 19.31
CA HIS A 39 1.57 12.98 19.31
C HIS A 39 0.74 12.71 18.06
N LEU A 40 0.68 11.44 17.63
CA LEU A 40 -0.18 11.01 16.52
C LEU A 40 -1.65 11.30 16.85
N ASN A 41 -2.37 11.83 15.87
CA ASN A 41 -3.83 11.78 15.88
C ASN A 41 -4.28 10.43 15.33
N ILE A 42 -5.06 9.68 16.12
CA ILE A 42 -5.58 8.38 15.69
C ILE A 42 -6.98 8.59 15.13
N ILE A 43 -7.13 8.34 13.83
CA ILE A 43 -8.42 8.36 13.15
C ILE A 43 -9.06 6.98 13.28
N SER A 44 -10.24 6.93 13.92
CA SER A 44 -11.02 5.69 14.02
C SER A 44 -11.68 5.36 12.68
N LEU A 45 -11.62 4.09 12.29
CA LEU A 45 -12.34 3.58 11.11
C LEU A 45 -13.76 3.08 11.47
N GLY A 46 -14.19 3.24 12.72
CA GLY A 46 -15.47 2.73 13.20
C GLY A 46 -15.48 1.20 13.24
N ARG A 47 -16.28 0.58 12.36
CA ARG A 47 -16.40 -0.89 12.26
C ARG A 47 -15.50 -1.50 11.19
N GLU A 48 -14.80 -0.67 10.43
CA GLU A 48 -13.89 -1.07 9.37
C GLU A 48 -12.48 -1.33 9.93
N GLU A 49 -11.67 -2.07 9.18
CA GLU A 49 -10.31 -2.43 9.58
C GLU A 49 -9.37 -2.50 8.38
N GLY A 50 -8.07 -2.53 8.64
CA GLY A 50 -7.04 -2.72 7.62
C GLY A 50 -7.06 -1.63 6.53
N PRO A 51 -6.84 -0.35 6.90
CA PRO A 51 -6.65 0.70 5.90
C PRO A 51 -5.40 0.35 5.09
N GLU A 52 -5.52 0.31 3.77
CA GLU A 52 -4.41 -0.15 2.92
C GLU A 52 -3.72 1.02 2.21
N HIS A 53 -4.46 1.78 1.38
CA HIS A 53 -3.93 2.93 0.66
C HIS A 53 -4.63 4.20 1.13
N ILE A 54 -3.88 5.30 1.27
CA ILE A 54 -4.41 6.61 1.66
C ILE A 54 -4.01 7.67 0.63
N VAL A 55 -5.00 8.43 0.13
CA VAL A 55 -4.79 9.57 -0.78
C VAL A 55 -5.59 10.78 -0.29
N ILE A 56 -5.04 11.98 -0.45
CA ILE A 56 -5.81 13.22 -0.35
C ILE A 56 -6.30 13.58 -1.76
N GLY A 57 -7.62 13.57 -1.96
CA GLY A 57 -8.23 13.95 -3.22
C GLY A 57 -8.10 15.44 -3.52
N LYS A 58 -8.41 15.85 -4.76
CA LYS A 58 -8.42 17.26 -5.18
C LYS A 58 -9.47 18.10 -4.41
N ASP A 59 -10.45 17.45 -3.81
CA ASP A 59 -11.46 18.04 -2.92
C ASP A 59 -10.95 18.28 -1.49
N GLY A 60 -9.68 17.92 -1.20
CA GLY A 60 -9.08 18.05 0.12
C GLY A 60 -9.52 16.98 1.12
N LYS A 61 -10.27 15.96 0.68
CA LYS A 61 -10.72 14.85 1.54
C LYS A 61 -9.68 13.74 1.55
N LEU A 62 -9.62 13.03 2.68
CA LEU A 62 -8.86 11.80 2.84
C LEU A 62 -9.70 10.63 2.35
N TYR A 63 -9.10 9.81 1.49
CA TYR A 63 -9.67 8.56 1.01
C TYR A 63 -8.83 7.39 1.52
N THR A 64 -9.47 6.30 1.93
CA THR A 64 -8.77 5.05 2.27
C THR A 64 -9.57 3.82 1.85
N SER A 65 -8.90 2.81 1.31
CA SER A 65 -9.50 1.48 1.12
C SER A 65 -9.43 0.67 2.42
N VAL A 66 -10.42 -0.19 2.68
CA VAL A 66 -10.52 -0.98 3.90
C VAL A 66 -10.89 -2.45 3.66
N GLY A 67 -10.76 -3.24 4.73
CA GLY A 67 -11.17 -4.63 4.94
C GLY A 67 -12.30 -5.13 4.07
N SER A 68 -13.44 -4.46 4.22
CA SER A 68 -14.73 -4.81 3.64
C SER A 68 -14.85 -4.63 2.12
N GLY A 69 -13.87 -4.01 1.46
CA GLY A 69 -13.97 -3.59 0.06
C GLY A 69 -14.59 -2.20 -0.12
N ASN A 70 -14.88 -1.51 0.99
CA ASN A 70 -15.23 -0.09 0.96
C ASN A 70 -14.00 0.77 0.69
N ILE A 71 -14.22 1.88 -0.01
CA ILE A 71 -13.37 3.06 0.01
C ILE A 71 -14.09 4.09 0.85
N LEU A 72 -13.47 4.53 1.94
CA LEU A 72 -13.98 5.55 2.84
C LEU A 72 -13.50 6.93 2.37
N ARG A 73 -14.32 7.95 2.58
CA ARG A 73 -13.99 9.37 2.39
C ARG A 73 -14.27 10.13 3.69
N MET A 74 -13.36 11.01 4.08
CA MET A 74 -13.48 11.80 5.31
C MET A 74 -12.69 13.11 5.22
N ASN A 75 -12.88 14.03 6.16
CA ASN A 75 -11.95 15.13 6.36
C ASN A 75 -10.57 14.60 6.80
N PRO A 76 -9.46 15.33 6.59
CA PRO A 76 -8.13 14.90 7.02
C PRO A 76 -7.97 14.64 8.52
N ASP A 77 -8.87 15.16 9.36
CA ASP A 77 -8.93 14.91 10.81
C ASP A 77 -9.78 13.67 11.19
N GLY A 78 -10.36 12.99 10.20
CA GLY A 78 -11.25 11.83 10.38
C GLY A 78 -12.74 12.16 10.52
N SER A 79 -13.10 13.44 10.62
CA SER A 79 -14.51 13.84 10.74
C SER A 79 -15.28 13.67 9.43
N GLY A 80 -16.60 13.50 9.52
CA GLY A 80 -17.45 13.36 8.33
C GLY A 80 -17.15 12.11 7.50
N GLN A 81 -16.73 11.02 8.15
CA GLN A 81 -16.46 9.75 7.50
C GLN A 81 -17.73 9.16 6.87
N GLU A 82 -17.62 8.76 5.61
CA GLU A 82 -18.67 8.08 4.85
C GLU A 82 -18.05 7.02 3.92
N THR A 83 -18.88 6.07 3.48
CA THR A 83 -18.50 5.16 2.40
C THR A 83 -18.64 5.90 1.07
N PHE A 84 -17.53 6.08 0.36
CA PHE A 84 -17.51 6.67 -0.97
C PHE A 84 -17.99 5.68 -2.02
N ILE A 85 -17.42 4.46 -2.02
CA ILE A 85 -17.84 3.38 -2.91
C ILE A 85 -17.53 2.02 -2.27
N HIS A 86 -18.29 1.00 -2.68
CA HIS A 86 -17.99 -0.41 -2.43
C HIS A 86 -17.68 -1.09 -3.76
N THR A 87 -16.45 -1.60 -3.95
CA THR A 87 -16.07 -2.21 -5.25
C THR A 87 -16.56 -3.65 -5.41
N GLY A 88 -16.97 -4.30 -4.32
CA GLY A 88 -17.25 -5.74 -4.27
C GLY A 88 -16.01 -6.62 -4.34
N GLY A 89 -14.81 -6.05 -4.20
CA GLY A 89 -13.52 -6.74 -4.15
C GLY A 89 -12.66 -6.25 -2.99
N ARG A 90 -11.34 -6.22 -3.16
CA ARG A 90 -10.41 -5.66 -2.17
C ARG A 90 -9.35 -4.80 -2.84
N VAL A 91 -9.50 -3.48 -2.71
CA VAL A 91 -8.56 -2.50 -3.26
C VAL A 91 -7.29 -2.43 -2.40
N LEU A 92 -6.14 -2.66 -3.04
CA LEU A 92 -4.79 -2.62 -2.43
C LEU A 92 -3.96 -1.42 -2.94
N GLY A 93 -4.61 -0.47 -3.59
CA GLY A 93 -3.96 0.72 -4.12
C GLY A 93 -4.91 1.47 -5.03
N PHE A 94 -4.93 2.79 -4.92
CA PHE A 94 -5.71 3.64 -5.83
C PHE A 94 -5.13 5.05 -5.90
N ASP A 95 -5.44 5.76 -6.98
CA ASP A 95 -5.19 7.19 -7.10
C ASP A 95 -6.25 7.83 -8.00
N PHE A 96 -6.33 9.16 -7.98
CA PHE A 96 -7.19 9.92 -8.89
C PHE A 96 -6.44 10.29 -10.15
N ASP A 97 -7.03 10.02 -11.31
CA ASP A 97 -6.47 10.46 -12.59
C ASP A 97 -6.65 11.99 -12.81
N ALA A 98 -6.14 12.48 -13.95
CA ALA A 98 -6.23 13.89 -14.30
C ALA A 98 -7.69 14.39 -14.42
N SER A 99 -8.61 13.52 -14.83
CA SER A 99 -10.04 13.78 -15.00
C SER A 99 -10.84 13.67 -13.70
N GLY A 100 -10.22 13.14 -12.63
CA GLY A 100 -10.86 12.94 -11.33
C GLY A 100 -11.52 11.57 -11.16
N ASN A 101 -11.28 10.61 -12.07
CA ASN A 101 -11.72 9.23 -11.85
C ASN A 101 -10.80 8.56 -10.83
N LEU A 102 -11.37 7.72 -9.97
CA LEU A 102 -10.58 6.88 -9.07
C LEU A 102 -10.16 5.62 -9.83
N ILE A 103 -8.85 5.41 -9.94
CA ILE A 103 -8.25 4.23 -10.57
C ILE A 103 -7.76 3.30 -9.45
N ALA A 104 -8.37 2.13 -9.32
CA ALA A 104 -8.13 1.19 -8.22
C ALA A 104 -7.55 -0.14 -8.70
N ALA A 105 -6.49 -0.59 -8.04
CA ALA A 105 -5.96 -1.95 -8.15
C ALA A 105 -6.68 -2.86 -7.14
N ASP A 106 -7.64 -3.64 -7.64
CA ASP A 106 -8.43 -4.59 -6.85
C ASP A 106 -7.83 -6.01 -6.95
N ALA A 107 -7.60 -6.65 -5.81
CA ALA A 107 -6.98 -7.96 -5.73
C ALA A 107 -7.83 -9.08 -6.38
N ALA A 108 -9.16 -8.93 -6.41
CA ALA A 108 -10.07 -9.90 -6.99
C ALA A 108 -10.51 -9.53 -8.41
N LYS A 109 -10.61 -8.23 -8.71
CA LYS A 109 -11.24 -7.75 -9.95
C LYS A 109 -10.25 -7.13 -10.95
N GLY A 110 -8.97 -6.98 -10.58
CA GLY A 110 -7.96 -6.31 -11.41
C GLY A 110 -8.08 -4.79 -11.34
N LEU A 111 -7.79 -4.11 -12.46
CA LEU A 111 -7.83 -2.65 -12.51
C LEU A 111 -9.26 -2.15 -12.75
N LEU A 112 -9.73 -1.30 -11.84
CA LEU A 112 -11.05 -0.67 -11.89
C LEU A 112 -10.92 0.84 -12.12
N ALA A 113 -11.85 1.41 -12.85
CA ALA A 113 -12.04 2.86 -12.94
C ALA A 113 -13.43 3.19 -12.38
N VAL A 114 -13.48 4.18 -11.49
CA VAL A 114 -14.70 4.69 -10.87
C VAL A 114 -14.84 6.15 -11.25
N ASN A 115 -15.91 6.45 -12.00
CA ASN A 115 -16.22 7.80 -12.43
C ASN A 115 -16.94 8.58 -11.30
N PRO A 116 -16.88 9.92 -11.30
CA PRO A 116 -17.57 10.77 -10.32
C PRO A 116 -19.09 10.58 -10.26
#